data_AF-A0A8S2FTU0-F1
#
_entry.id   AF-A0A8S2FTU0-F1
#
_cell.length_a   1.000
_cell.length_b   1.000
_cell.length_c   1.000
_cell.angle_alpha   90.00
_cell.angle_beta   90.00
_cell.angle_gamma   90.00
#
_symmetry.space_group_name_H-M   'P 1'
#
loop_
_entity.id
_entity.type
_entity.pdbx_description
1 polymer ?
#
loop_
_entity_poly.entity_id
_entity_poly.type
_entity_poly.pdbx_seq_one_letter_code
_entity_poly.pdbx_strand_id
1 'polypeptide(L)'
;KIDVIPSASSLVIKALKEPPRDRKKQKNIKHDGNISLDEIIKIARIMRPRSLAKTFDGTVKEILGTAQSVGCKVEGSHPHALIDQINNGQVDVPRE
;
A
#
# COMPACT_ATOMS: atom_id res chain seq x y z
N LYS A 1 28.43 5.84 4.11
CA LYS A 1 26.99 5.74 4.45
C LYS A 1 26.30 5.14 3.25
N ILE A 2 25.54 4.06 3.44
CA ILE A 2 24.80 3.39 2.35
C ILE A 2 23.34 3.73 2.58
N ASP A 3 22.72 4.43 1.62
CA ASP A 3 21.32 4.81 1.69
C ASP A 3 20.47 3.83 0.88
N VAL A 4 19.45 3.27 1.52
CA VAL A 4 18.57 2.27 0.90
C VAL A 4 17.31 2.98 0.42
N ILE A 5 17.00 2.82 -0.86
CA ILE A 5 15.79 3.39 -1.46
C ILE A 5 14.60 2.46 -1.14
N PRO A 6 13.57 2.93 -0.41
CA PRO A 6 12.47 2.06 0.01
C PRO A 6 11.50 1.78 -1.15
N SER A 7 11.12 0.52 -1.39
CA SER A 7 10.09 0.20 -2.40
C SER A 7 8.67 0.22 -1.82
N ALA A 8 7.66 0.43 -2.66
CA ALA A 8 6.24 0.39 -2.27
C ALA A 8 5.89 -0.89 -1.52
N SER A 9 6.25 -2.03 -2.11
CA SER A 9 6.02 -3.37 -1.56
C SER A 9 6.67 -3.54 -0.20
N SER A 10 7.88 -3.00 -0.01
CA SER A 10 8.58 -3.07 1.28
C SER A 10 7.85 -2.28 2.37
N LEU A 11 7.31 -1.11 2.03
CA LEU A 11 6.58 -0.27 2.97
C LEU A 11 5.23 -0.90 3.36
N VAL A 12 4.53 -1.49 2.40
CA VAL A 12 3.26 -2.21 2.63
C VAL A 12 3.49 -3.43 3.53
N ILE A 13 4.49 -4.27 3.23
CA ILE A 13 4.81 -5.44 4.06
C ILE A 13 5.23 -5.04 5.48
N LYS A 14 5.92 -3.90 5.62
CA LYS A 14 6.29 -3.36 6.93
C LYS A 14 5.08 -2.89 7.73
N ALA A 15 4.06 -2.32 7.07
CA ALA A 15 2.80 -1.92 7.72
C ALA A 15 2.00 -3.12 8.24
N LEU A 16 2.06 -4.26 7.56
CA LEU A 16 1.41 -5.51 7.99
C LEU A 16 1.98 -6.10 9.29
N LYS A 17 3.17 -5.65 9.73
CA LYS A 17 3.86 -6.12 10.95
C LYS A 17 3.92 -7.66 11.07
N GLU A 18 4.05 -8.34 9.94
CA GLU A 18 4.14 -9.80 9.95
C GLU A 18 5.45 -10.27 10.61
N PRO A 19 5.42 -11.40 11.33
CA PRO A 19 6.60 -11.91 12.02
C PRO A 19 7.74 -12.21 11.03
N PRO A 20 9.00 -12.07 11.46
CA PRO A 20 10.14 -12.39 10.61
C PRO A 20 10.11 -13.86 10.23
N ARG A 21 10.20 -14.12 8.92
CA ARG A 21 9.97 -15.44 8.33
C ARG A 21 11.28 -16.05 7.84
N ASP A 22 11.35 -17.36 7.88
CA ASP A 22 12.45 -18.13 7.29
C ASP A 22 12.29 -18.22 5.76
N ARG A 23 12.97 -17.31 5.05
CA ARG A 23 12.87 -17.15 3.58
C ARG A 23 13.29 -18.39 2.78
N LYS A 24 13.93 -19.40 3.40
CA LYS A 24 14.41 -20.60 2.71
C LYS A 24 13.35 -21.70 2.57
N LYS A 25 12.39 -21.79 3.50
CA LYS A 25 11.45 -22.92 3.59
C LYS A 25 10.17 -22.72 2.79
N GLN A 26 9.66 -21.49 2.72
CA GLN A 26 8.43 -21.16 2.01
C GLN A 26 8.66 -19.98 1.07
N LYS A 27 8.48 -20.23 -0.23
CA LYS A 27 8.52 -19.22 -1.30
C LYS A 27 7.10 -18.78 -1.62
N ASN A 28 6.92 -17.52 -2.06
CA ASN A 28 5.65 -16.97 -2.57
C ASN A 28 4.44 -17.11 -1.63
N ILE A 29 4.61 -16.75 -0.36
CA ILE A 29 3.52 -16.74 0.62
C ILE A 29 2.55 -15.60 0.26
N LYS A 30 1.25 -15.90 0.25
CA LYS A 30 0.20 -14.88 0.14
C LYS A 30 0.06 -14.17 1.49
N HIS A 31 0.13 -12.86 1.49
CA HIS A 31 -0.20 -12.04 2.65
C HIS A 31 -1.72 -11.96 2.75
N ASP A 32 -2.31 -12.13 3.94
CA ASP A 32 -3.75 -11.91 4.18
C ASP A 32 -3.94 -10.92 5.36
N GLY A 33 -2.95 -10.04 5.55
CA GLY A 33 -3.04 -9.04 6.60
C GLY A 33 -3.94 -7.88 6.19
N ASN A 34 -4.48 -7.20 7.20
CA ASN A 34 -5.32 -6.02 7.05
C ASN A 34 -4.53 -4.77 7.38
N ILE A 35 -4.60 -3.76 6.52
CA ILE A 35 -3.94 -2.46 6.67
C ILE A 35 -5.01 -1.38 6.86
N SER A 36 -4.72 -0.39 7.69
CA SER A 36 -5.59 0.77 7.84
C SER A 36 -5.46 1.74 6.65
N LEU A 37 -6.51 2.48 6.33
CA LEU A 37 -6.44 3.50 5.27
C LEU A 37 -5.39 4.58 5.58
N ASP A 38 -5.24 4.93 6.86
CA ASP A 38 -4.26 5.91 7.34
C ASP A 38 -2.81 5.50 7.06
N GLU A 39 -2.49 4.22 7.21
CA GLU A 39 -1.16 3.71 6.89
C GLU A 39 -0.87 3.79 5.39
N ILE A 40 -1.88 3.57 4.55
CA ILE A 40 -1.75 3.72 3.09
C ILE A 40 -1.51 5.18 2.72
N ILE A 41 -2.23 6.12 3.33
CA ILE A 41 -2.02 7.56 3.11
C ILE A 41 -0.60 7.97 3.52
N LYS A 42 -0.10 7.47 4.67
CA LYS A 42 1.29 7.72 5.10
C LYS A 42 2.31 7.17 4.10
N ILE A 43 2.11 5.95 3.60
CA ILE A 43 2.98 5.34 2.58
C ILE A 43 2.93 6.15 1.28
N ALA A 44 1.74 6.59 0.86
CA ALA A 44 1.55 7.41 -0.32
C ALA A 44 2.29 8.76 -0.20
N ARG A 45 2.31 9.40 0.98
CA ARG A 45 3.11 10.62 1.22
C ARG A 45 4.60 10.39 1.06
N ILE A 46 5.13 9.29 1.62
CA ILE A 46 6.55 8.92 1.47
C ILE A 46 6.89 8.63 -0.01
N MET A 47 5.94 8.08 -0.76
CA MET A 47 6.12 7.75 -2.17
C MET A 47 5.80 8.88 -3.13
N ARG A 48 5.14 9.95 -2.68
CA ARG A 48 4.76 11.10 -3.50
C ARG A 48 5.91 11.69 -4.34
N PRO A 49 7.13 11.91 -3.84
CA PRO A 49 8.22 12.44 -4.67
C PRO A 49 8.66 11.50 -5.81
N ARG A 50 8.26 10.24 -5.78
CA ARG A 50 8.60 9.23 -6.80
C ARG A 50 7.41 8.78 -7.64
N SER A 51 6.20 9.14 -7.22
CA SER A 51 4.98 8.84 -7.97
C SER A 51 4.90 9.78 -9.17
N LEU A 52 4.54 9.22 -10.33
CA LEU A 52 4.30 9.98 -11.56
C LEU A 52 2.84 10.44 -11.67
N ALA A 53 2.03 10.22 -10.63
CA ALA A 53 0.63 10.60 -10.61
C ALA A 53 0.47 12.12 -10.53
N LYS A 54 -0.44 12.68 -11.34
CA LYS A 54 -0.75 14.12 -11.34
C LYS A 54 -1.29 14.58 -9.98
N THR A 55 -2.23 13.83 -9.40
CA THR A 55 -2.87 14.13 -8.12
C THR A 55 -2.44 13.16 -7.03
N PHE A 56 -2.57 13.56 -5.77
CA PHE A 56 -2.30 12.69 -4.62
C PHE A 56 -3.22 11.46 -4.59
N ASP A 57 -4.47 11.62 -5.02
CA ASP A 57 -5.44 10.53 -5.20
C ASP A 57 -4.89 9.43 -6.13
N GLY A 58 -4.14 9.82 -7.18
CA GLY A 58 -3.48 8.86 -8.06
C GLY A 58 -2.36 8.09 -7.36
N THR A 59 -1.57 8.76 -6.52
CA THR A 59 -0.54 8.10 -5.72
C THR A 59 -1.14 7.10 -4.72
N VAL A 60 -2.28 7.44 -4.09
CA VAL A 60 -2.98 6.51 -3.19
C VAL A 60 -3.50 5.29 -3.95
N LYS A 61 -4.05 5.47 -5.16
CA LYS A 61 -4.47 4.37 -6.04
C LYS A 61 -3.31 3.45 -6.43
N GLU A 62 -2.12 3.99 -6.70
CA GLU A 62 -0.91 3.19 -6.99
C GLU A 62 -0.52 2.31 -5.79
N ILE A 63 -0.56 2.85 -4.57
CA ILE A 63 -0.26 2.07 -3.36
C ILE A 63 -1.33 1.00 -3.11
N LEU A 64 -2.61 1.32 -3.31
CA LEU A 64 -3.71 0.34 -3.22
C LEU A 64 -3.55 -0.80 -4.24
N GLY A 65 -3.13 -0.48 -5.47
CA GLY A 65 -2.80 -1.49 -6.48
C GLY A 65 -1.65 -2.40 -6.05
N THR A 66 -0.63 -1.84 -5.39
CA THR A 66 0.47 -2.63 -4.81
C THR A 66 -0.03 -3.54 -3.68
N ALA A 67 -0.92 -3.05 -2.81
CA ALA A 67 -1.52 -3.84 -1.74
C ALA A 67 -2.32 -5.04 -2.28
N GLN A 68 -3.00 -4.87 -3.42
CA GLN A 68 -3.67 -5.97 -4.12
C GLN A 68 -2.69 -7.06 -4.57
N SER A 69 -1.56 -6.70 -5.18
CA SER A 69 -0.56 -7.68 -5.63
C SER A 69 0.11 -8.42 -4.47
N VAL A 70 0.25 -7.77 -3.31
CA VAL A 70 0.79 -8.39 -2.08
C VAL A 70 -0.24 -9.34 -1.45
N GLY A 71 -1.55 -9.10 -1.65
CA GLY A 71 -2.66 -9.89 -1.11
C GLY A 71 -3.33 -9.27 0.12
N CYS A 72 -3.04 -8.01 0.44
CA CYS A 72 -3.52 -7.36 1.66
C CYS A 72 -4.97 -6.91 1.52
N LYS A 73 -5.70 -6.91 2.63
CA LYS A 73 -6.98 -6.22 2.78
C LYS A 73 -6.75 -4.82 3.33
N VAL A 74 -7.66 -3.90 3.02
CA VAL A 74 -7.62 -2.52 3.50
C VAL A 74 -8.95 -2.20 4.13
N GLU A 75 -8.96 -1.83 5.43
CA GLU A 75 -10.21 -1.62 6.18
C GLU A 75 -11.20 -2.79 6.04
N GLY A 76 -10.69 -4.03 6.03
CA GLY A 76 -11.49 -5.24 5.85
C GLY A 76 -12.06 -5.45 4.44
N SER A 77 -11.82 -4.52 3.52
CA SER A 77 -12.32 -4.57 2.14
C SER A 77 -11.20 -4.90 1.15
N HIS A 78 -11.60 -5.35 -0.05
CA HIS A 78 -10.66 -5.63 -1.12
C HIS A 78 -10.12 -4.29 -1.69
N PRO A 79 -8.79 -4.14 -1.90
CA PRO A 79 -8.20 -2.88 -2.35
C PRO A 79 -8.76 -2.37 -3.69
N HIS A 80 -9.20 -3.28 -4.57
CA HIS A 80 -9.88 -2.92 -5.82
C HIS A 80 -11.20 -2.17 -5.60
N ALA A 81 -12.00 -2.58 -4.60
CA ALA A 81 -13.24 -1.90 -4.27
C ALA A 81 -12.98 -0.48 -3.73
N LEU A 82 -11.91 -0.29 -2.95
CA LEU A 82 -11.50 1.04 -2.53
C LEU A 82 -11.04 1.92 -3.70
N ILE A 83 -10.33 1.34 -4.68
CA ILE A 83 -9.95 2.09 -5.88
C ILE A 83 -11.19 2.60 -6.61
N ASP A 84 -12.22 1.77 -6.74
CA ASP A 84 -13.50 2.15 -7.35
C ASP A 84 -14.24 3.21 -6.53
N GLN A 85 -14.24 3.09 -5.21
CA GLN A 85 -14.83 4.12 -4.32
C GLN A 85 -14.12 5.46 -4.43
N ILE A 86 -12.78 5.48 -4.57
CA ILE A 86 -12.01 6.71 -4.80
C ILE A 86 -12.28 7.26 -6.22
N ASN A 87 -12.47 6.40 -7.23
CA ASN A 87 -12.89 6.84 -8.56
C ASN A 87 -14.28 7.47 -8.56
N ASN A 88 -15.19 6.94 -7.73
CA ASN A 88 -16.55 7.43 -7.54
C ASN A 88 -16.63 8.66 -6.60
N GLY A 89 -15.50 9.11 -6.04
CA GLY A 89 -15.46 10.25 -5.11
C GLY A 89 -16.11 9.99 -3.74
N GLN A 90 -16.32 8.73 -3.38
CA GLN A 90 -16.95 8.34 -2.11
C GLN A 90 -15.98 8.31 -0.93
N VAL A 91 -14.68 8.15 -1.20
CA VAL A 91 -13.61 8.18 -0.20
C VAL A 91 -12.83 9.47 -0.38
N ASP A 92 -12.91 10.34 0.62
CA ASP A 92 -12.19 11.60 0.64
C ASP A 92 -10.72 11.31 1.00
N VAL A 93 -9.83 11.57 0.05
CA VAL A 93 -8.39 11.46 0.26
C VAL A 93 -7.91 12.85 0.68
N PRO A 94 -7.38 13.02 1.91
CA PRO A 94 -6.90 14.32 2.35
C PRO A 94 -5.77 14.79 1.41
N ARG A 95 -5.99 15.95 0.78
CA ARG A 95 -5.14 16.49 -0.31
C ARG A 95 -3.79 17.09 0.16
N GLU A 96 -3.41 16.87 1.40
CA GLU A 96 -2.22 17.48 2.01
C GLU A 96 -1.44 16.50 2.88
#